data_AF-D8TLF5-F1
#
_entry.id   AF-D8TLF5-F1
#
_cell.length_a   1.000
_cell.length_b   1.000
_cell.length_c   1.000
_cell.angle_alpha   90.00
_cell.angle_beta   90.00
_cell.angle_gamma   90.00
#
_symmetry.space_group_name_H-M   'P 1'
#
loop_
_entity.id
_entity.type
_entity.pdbx_description
1 polymer ?
#
loop_
_entity_poly.entity_id
_entity_poly.type
_entity_poly.pdbx_seq_one_letter_code
_entity_poly.pdbx_strand_id
1 'polypeptide(L)'
;MIVPKLRLFIALVLVSVLALNFGSQCFRPVVGSIRKVGKLGTGKAGRNPRNSVRGHDGTAEDELLGGGPAPNSESAGGNTPYSLLSKSMSLLSGGKYEEIEGIEAVWQGPPLGTARRGVMFIAHGCNHGAIDWWPQSPSCPQCIGLPEELNVTLHCLVRGYAVVAVSSAARRGSRCWQSVLRGGGDPWDYSQGPSPEDWMRTRRQVRRVLDVLLSREGLSSLPLLALGASSGGAFVLGLPLVMPGRFSGLAVQIMGGPPGLLQKYRYFNQSAAWPPTLFVHMPRDAALAELVARNLEELREGGVRTREIQVRPQPLTPLYLVQRCAPEVDEQTSRAVYEALKFADFLDPRGYLRLNPRSQQGGGWRAVLKAAGVPELQKLRLQPEASPIAEELNLLYAGHELCSETTTDMLDWFEELESGPKDGRNGRKRF
;
A
#
# COMPACT_ATOMS: atom_id res chain seq x y z
N MET A 1 23.68 14.63 80.85
CA MET A 1 24.93 14.92 80.10
C MET A 1 24.69 16.10 79.15
N ILE A 2 25.10 17.28 79.62
CA ILE A 2 25.69 18.45 78.92
C ILE A 2 25.44 18.62 77.40
N VAL A 3 24.71 19.69 77.06
CA VAL A 3 24.71 20.51 75.81
C VAL A 3 25.96 21.46 75.83
N PRO A 4 26.37 22.33 74.84
CA PRO A 4 25.83 22.65 73.50
C PRO A 4 26.84 23.11 72.37
N LYS A 5 26.28 23.31 71.15
CA LYS A 5 26.46 24.41 70.13
C LYS A 5 27.84 25.00 69.75
N LEU A 6 28.06 25.14 68.42
CA LEU A 6 28.58 26.37 67.71
C LEU A 6 28.33 26.21 66.17
N ARG A 7 27.40 26.93 65.50
CA ARG A 7 27.51 28.23 64.74
C ARG A 7 28.50 28.18 63.54
N LEU A 8 28.34 28.75 62.32
CA LEU A 8 27.42 29.64 61.56
C LEU A 8 28.19 29.91 60.20
N PHE A 9 27.67 29.95 58.95
CA PHE A 9 27.20 31.13 58.17
C PHE A 9 27.13 30.82 56.63
N ILE A 10 25.95 31.04 56.01
CA ILE A 10 25.54 31.63 54.69
C ILE A 10 26.45 31.60 53.42
N ALA A 11 25.89 31.17 52.26
CA ALA A 11 25.65 32.00 51.04
C ALA A 11 24.97 31.27 49.86
N LEU A 12 24.01 31.97 49.22
CA LEU A 12 23.19 31.66 48.03
C LEU A 12 23.93 32.05 46.71
N VAL A 13 23.43 31.55 45.54
CA VAL A 13 23.34 32.17 44.17
C VAL A 13 23.49 31.06 43.09
N LEU A 14 22.45 30.68 42.30
CA LEU A 14 21.88 31.23 41.04
C LEU A 14 22.73 31.05 39.74
N VAL A 15 22.23 30.19 38.84
CA VAL A 15 21.96 30.38 37.37
C VAL A 15 23.06 30.84 36.38
N SER A 16 23.05 30.16 35.21
CA SER A 16 23.58 30.51 33.86
C SER A 16 25.07 30.30 33.56
N VAL A 17 25.38 29.57 32.46
CA VAL A 17 26.17 30.07 31.31
C VAL A 17 25.92 29.18 30.08
N LEU A 18 25.74 29.86 28.95
CA LEU A 18 25.56 29.42 27.57
C LEU A 18 26.89 29.62 26.81
N ALA A 19 27.12 28.78 25.79
CA ALA A 19 27.76 29.10 24.50
C ALA A 19 29.26 28.80 24.22
N LEU A 20 29.47 28.32 22.97
CA LEU A 20 30.66 28.37 22.09
C LEU A 20 31.73 27.28 22.34
N ASN A 21 32.31 26.58 21.35
CA ASN A 21 32.62 26.94 19.96
C ASN A 21 32.84 25.71 19.05
N PHE A 22 32.63 25.91 17.75
CA PHE A 22 32.98 25.06 16.62
C PHE A 22 34.51 24.96 16.38
N GLY A 23 34.97 23.84 15.79
CA GLY A 23 36.13 23.83 14.88
C GLY A 23 37.06 22.61 14.96
N SER A 24 37.21 21.91 13.82
CA SER A 24 38.43 21.27 13.23
C SER A 24 38.01 20.03 12.40
N GLN A 25 37.77 20.14 11.09
CA GLN A 25 38.73 20.03 9.97
C GLN A 25 39.65 18.79 9.97
N CYS A 26 39.44 17.90 9.00
CA CYS A 26 40.51 17.20 8.29
C CYS A 26 40.20 17.19 6.78
N PHE A 27 41.04 17.90 6.02
CA PHE A 27 41.14 17.88 4.57
C PHE A 27 42.58 17.48 4.24
N ARG A 28 42.80 16.68 3.19
CA ARG A 28 44.03 16.70 2.39
C ARG A 28 43.75 16.29 0.93
N PRO A 29 44.59 16.76 -0.03
CA PRO A 29 44.13 17.32 -1.30
C PRO A 29 44.65 16.56 -2.53
N VAL A 30 44.13 16.89 -3.72
CA VAL A 30 44.84 16.69 -5.00
C VAL A 30 44.74 17.94 -5.88
N VAL A 31 45.88 18.25 -6.47
CA VAL A 31 46.30 19.45 -7.19
C VAL A 31 45.83 19.43 -8.65
N GLY A 32 45.40 20.58 -9.18
CA GLY A 32 45.14 20.80 -10.60
C GLY A 32 45.79 22.10 -11.08
N SER A 33 46.73 21.97 -12.02
CA SER A 33 47.64 23.01 -12.51
C SER A 33 47.01 23.93 -13.57
N ILE A 34 47.42 25.20 -13.57
CA ILE A 34 47.04 26.28 -14.48
C ILE A 34 47.93 26.25 -15.74
N ARG A 35 47.34 26.36 -16.94
CA ARG A 35 48.06 26.84 -18.14
C ARG A 35 47.24 27.81 -19.00
N LYS A 36 47.78 29.02 -19.06
CA LYS A 36 47.90 30.03 -20.14
C LYS A 36 46.71 30.41 -21.04
N VAL A 37 46.52 31.73 -21.05
CA VAL A 37 45.73 32.59 -21.95
C VAL A 37 46.35 32.66 -23.36
N GLY A 38 45.50 32.61 -24.38
CA GLY A 38 45.77 33.04 -25.76
C GLY A 38 44.52 33.69 -26.36
N LYS A 39 44.68 34.89 -26.93
CA LYS A 39 43.63 35.80 -27.42
C LYS A 39 43.19 35.51 -28.87
N LEU A 40 41.95 35.97 -29.15
CA LEU A 40 41.40 36.55 -30.40
C LEU A 40 40.89 35.63 -31.52
N GLY A 41 39.59 35.80 -31.82
CA GLY A 41 38.93 35.36 -33.05
C GLY A 41 37.43 35.66 -33.02
N THR A 42 37.03 36.79 -33.62
CA THR A 42 35.65 37.28 -33.74
C THR A 42 34.79 36.43 -34.70
N GLY A 43 33.53 36.15 -34.34
CA GLY A 43 32.57 35.52 -35.27
C GLY A 43 31.15 35.44 -34.72
N LYS A 44 30.20 35.98 -35.46
CA LYS A 44 28.81 36.32 -35.09
C LYS A 44 27.85 35.12 -34.86
N ALA A 45 26.77 35.45 -34.14
CA ALA A 45 25.37 35.06 -34.35
C ALA A 45 24.76 33.98 -33.43
N GLY A 46 23.52 34.26 -32.97
CA GLY A 46 22.64 33.27 -32.33
C GLY A 46 21.94 33.78 -31.08
N ARG A 47 20.70 34.23 -31.21
CA ARG A 47 19.83 34.75 -30.15
C ARG A 47 19.54 33.69 -29.08
N ASN A 48 19.51 34.10 -27.82
CA ASN A 48 19.01 33.30 -26.71
C ASN A 48 17.93 34.10 -25.96
N PRO A 49 16.65 33.68 -25.95
CA PRO A 49 15.70 34.20 -24.99
C PRO A 49 15.47 33.22 -23.85
N ARG A 50 15.64 33.78 -22.66
CA ARG A 50 15.09 33.38 -21.36
C ARG A 50 13.76 32.64 -21.49
N ASN A 51 13.65 31.45 -20.89
CA ASN A 51 12.35 30.87 -20.57
C ASN A 51 12.06 31.04 -19.07
N SER A 52 11.08 31.90 -18.85
CA SER A 52 10.40 32.19 -17.60
C SER A 52 9.61 30.97 -17.10
N VAL A 53 9.65 30.80 -15.78
CA VAL A 53 8.69 30.03 -14.99
C VAL A 53 7.25 30.47 -15.34
N ARG A 54 6.44 29.53 -15.84
CA ARG A 54 4.97 29.52 -15.83
C ARG A 54 4.59 28.08 -15.46
N GLY A 55 3.90 27.85 -14.35
CA GLY A 55 2.45 28.00 -14.30
C GLY A 55 1.84 26.78 -14.98
N HIS A 56 1.74 25.68 -14.23
CA HIS A 56 1.23 24.41 -14.74
C HIS A 56 -0.31 24.51 -14.77
N ASP A 57 -0.83 25.04 -15.87
CA ASP A 57 -2.24 24.93 -16.21
C ASP A 57 -2.54 23.47 -16.58
N GLY A 58 -3.46 22.86 -15.82
CA GLY A 58 -4.03 21.57 -16.14
C GLY A 58 -4.73 21.66 -17.50
N THR A 59 -4.29 20.87 -18.46
CA THR A 59 -4.87 20.82 -19.79
C THR A 59 -5.38 19.41 -20.08
N ALA A 60 -6.68 19.35 -20.40
CA ALA A 60 -7.35 18.59 -21.47
C ALA A 60 -7.09 17.08 -21.68
N GLU A 61 -6.13 16.43 -21.03
CA GLU A 61 -5.94 14.98 -21.13
C GLU A 61 -6.82 14.17 -20.15
N ASP A 62 -7.41 14.82 -19.14
CA ASP A 62 -8.32 14.19 -18.18
C ASP A 62 -9.73 13.90 -18.76
N GLU A 63 -10.10 14.47 -19.92
CA GLU A 63 -11.45 14.32 -20.49
C GLU A 63 -11.57 13.23 -21.58
N LEU A 64 -10.48 12.58 -22.01
CA LEU A 64 -10.50 11.68 -23.17
C LEU A 64 -10.20 10.19 -22.90
N LEU A 65 -10.15 9.77 -21.64
CA LEU A 65 -10.10 8.34 -21.28
C LEU A 65 -11.22 8.02 -20.29
N GLY A 66 -12.27 7.38 -20.83
CA GLY A 66 -13.52 7.11 -20.15
C GLY A 66 -13.41 6.31 -18.85
N GLY A 67 -14.27 6.68 -17.90
CA GLY A 67 -14.70 5.81 -16.80
C GLY A 67 -13.70 5.61 -15.67
N GLY A 68 -13.17 6.70 -15.10
CA GLY A 68 -12.66 6.61 -13.72
C GLY A 68 -13.80 6.16 -12.78
N PRO A 69 -13.53 5.35 -11.74
CA PRO A 69 -14.55 4.95 -10.79
C PRO A 69 -15.29 6.19 -10.27
N ALA A 70 -16.61 6.14 -10.33
CA ALA A 70 -17.42 7.15 -9.68
C ALA A 70 -17.11 7.10 -8.18
N PRO A 71 -16.98 8.25 -7.49
CA PRO A 71 -16.56 8.33 -6.09
C PRO A 71 -17.44 7.54 -5.11
N ASN A 72 -18.55 6.97 -5.57
CA ASN A 72 -19.35 6.04 -4.78
C ASN A 72 -19.62 4.79 -5.63
N SER A 73 -18.70 3.83 -5.61
CA SER A 73 -18.96 2.50 -6.18
C SER A 73 -20.19 1.86 -5.53
N GLU A 74 -20.88 0.94 -6.22
CA GLU A 74 -21.96 0.18 -5.61
C GLU A 74 -21.50 -0.57 -4.35
N SER A 75 -20.25 -1.05 -4.34
CA SER A 75 -19.62 -1.68 -3.17
C SER A 75 -19.42 -0.71 -2.00
N ALA A 76 -19.10 0.56 -2.28
CA ALA A 76 -19.08 1.64 -1.29
C ALA A 76 -20.49 2.09 -0.86
N GLY A 77 -21.59 1.55 -1.40
CA GLY A 77 -22.96 1.90 -0.97
C GLY A 77 -23.63 2.99 -1.80
N GLY A 78 -23.04 3.38 -2.94
CA GLY A 78 -23.64 4.32 -3.90
C GLY A 78 -24.03 5.65 -3.27
N ASN A 79 -25.27 6.10 -3.45
CA ASN A 79 -25.73 7.38 -2.87
C ASN A 79 -26.27 7.27 -1.44
N THR A 80 -25.96 6.17 -0.73
CA THR A 80 -26.44 5.93 0.63
C THR A 80 -25.25 5.81 1.60
N PRO A 81 -25.41 6.14 2.89
CA PRO A 81 -24.34 5.97 3.88
C PRO A 81 -24.03 4.49 4.18
N TYR A 82 -24.81 3.53 3.65
CA TYR A 82 -24.70 2.12 3.98
C TYR A 82 -23.88 1.35 2.92
N SER A 83 -22.65 0.98 3.27
CA SER A 83 -21.79 0.13 2.43
C SER A 83 -21.94 -1.36 2.73
N LEU A 84 -21.42 -2.22 1.84
CA LEU A 84 -21.29 -3.65 2.10
C LEU A 84 -20.46 -3.91 3.36
N LEU A 85 -19.41 -3.12 3.58
CA LEU A 85 -18.56 -3.18 4.78
C LEU A 85 -19.37 -2.97 6.06
N SER A 86 -20.14 -1.87 6.14
CA SER A 86 -20.93 -1.53 7.33
C SER A 86 -21.89 -2.64 7.75
N LYS A 87 -22.44 -3.39 6.78
CA LYS A 87 -23.39 -4.49 7.00
C LYS A 87 -22.70 -5.83 7.33
N SER A 88 -21.39 -5.91 7.14
CA SER A 88 -20.64 -7.17 7.20
C SER A 88 -19.60 -7.23 8.32
N MET A 89 -19.60 -6.25 9.24
CA MET A 89 -18.66 -6.23 10.36
C MET A 89 -18.73 -7.50 11.22
N SER A 90 -19.92 -8.07 11.42
CA SER A 90 -20.09 -9.33 12.16
C SER A 90 -19.44 -10.52 11.46
N LEU A 91 -19.41 -10.54 10.12
CA LEU A 91 -18.69 -11.56 9.36
C LEU A 91 -17.18 -11.40 9.58
N LEU A 92 -16.67 -10.18 9.46
CA LEU A 92 -15.24 -9.89 9.63
C LEU A 92 -14.75 -10.12 11.07
N SER A 93 -15.60 -10.06 12.09
CA SER A 93 -15.17 -10.42 13.46
C SER A 93 -14.73 -11.88 13.62
N GLY A 94 -14.94 -12.74 12.61
CA GLY A 94 -14.50 -14.14 12.59
C GLY A 94 -13.02 -14.37 12.30
N GLY A 95 -12.22 -13.32 12.08
CA GLY A 95 -10.77 -13.40 11.91
C GLY A 95 -10.08 -14.04 13.11
N LYS A 96 -9.23 -15.03 12.86
CA LYS A 96 -8.49 -15.77 13.88
C LYS A 96 -7.02 -15.37 13.86
N TYR A 97 -6.56 -14.77 14.95
CA TYR A 97 -5.15 -14.50 15.17
C TYR A 97 -4.43 -15.75 15.64
N GLU A 98 -3.27 -16.03 15.04
CA GLU A 98 -2.39 -17.12 15.45
C GLU A 98 -0.91 -16.73 15.24
N GLU A 99 -0.03 -17.36 16.02
CA GLU A 99 1.40 -17.37 15.73
C GLU A 99 1.77 -18.77 15.23
N ILE A 100 2.00 -18.89 13.92
CA ILE A 100 2.30 -20.16 13.25
C ILE A 100 3.79 -20.17 12.94
N GLU A 101 4.53 -21.14 13.47
CA GLU A 101 6.00 -21.23 13.30
C GLU A 101 6.75 -19.95 13.73
N GLY A 102 6.25 -19.27 14.77
CA GLY A 102 6.82 -18.01 15.26
C GLY A 102 6.48 -16.78 14.40
N ILE A 103 5.51 -16.90 13.49
CA ILE A 103 5.12 -15.86 12.54
C ILE A 103 3.66 -15.50 12.76
N GLU A 104 3.39 -14.21 12.94
CA GLU A 104 2.03 -13.71 13.09
C GLU A 104 1.25 -13.87 11.78
N ALA A 105 0.09 -14.52 11.92
CA ALA A 105 -0.89 -14.67 10.88
C ALA A 105 -2.29 -14.34 11.42
N VAL A 106 -3.12 -13.80 10.54
CA VAL A 106 -4.56 -13.72 10.77
C VAL A 106 -5.24 -14.36 9.58
N TRP A 107 -6.22 -15.22 9.84
CA TRP A 107 -6.91 -15.92 8.76
C TRP A 107 -8.39 -16.11 9.07
N GLN A 108 -9.16 -16.30 8.00
CA GLN A 108 -10.58 -16.61 8.08
C GLN A 108 -11.03 -17.45 6.88
N GLY A 109 -11.83 -18.48 7.13
CA GLY A 109 -12.55 -19.20 6.09
C GLY A 109 -13.85 -18.48 5.67
N PRO A 110 -14.36 -18.73 4.46
CA PRO A 110 -15.61 -18.11 4.01
C PRO A 110 -16.80 -18.48 4.91
N PRO A 111 -17.90 -17.70 4.89
CA PRO A 111 -19.08 -17.96 5.71
C PRO A 111 -19.60 -19.39 5.54
N LEU A 112 -20.15 -19.98 6.61
CA LEU A 112 -20.77 -21.30 6.56
C LEU A 112 -21.83 -21.37 5.45
N GLY A 113 -21.83 -22.46 4.68
CA GLY A 113 -22.71 -22.65 3.52
C GLY A 113 -22.17 -22.05 2.21
N THR A 114 -21.11 -21.25 2.25
CA THR A 114 -20.43 -20.76 1.04
C THR A 114 -19.49 -21.84 0.50
N ALA A 115 -19.59 -22.14 -0.80
CA ALA A 115 -18.65 -23.05 -1.45
C ALA A 115 -17.23 -22.48 -1.41
N ARG A 116 -16.24 -23.29 -1.00
CA ARG A 116 -14.84 -22.89 -0.98
C ARG A 116 -14.29 -22.89 -2.39
N ARG A 117 -13.93 -21.71 -2.91
CA ARG A 117 -13.34 -21.54 -4.24
C ARG A 117 -11.83 -21.64 -4.22
N GLY A 118 -11.19 -21.05 -3.23
CA GLY A 118 -9.75 -20.84 -3.21
C GLY A 118 -9.24 -20.31 -1.90
N VAL A 119 -7.95 -20.00 -1.89
CA VAL A 119 -7.26 -19.33 -0.80
C VAL A 119 -6.65 -18.04 -1.35
N MET A 120 -6.88 -16.92 -0.69
CA MET A 120 -6.18 -15.65 -0.93
C MET A 120 -5.12 -15.46 0.14
N PHE A 121 -3.85 -15.64 -0.21
CA PHE A 121 -2.73 -15.21 0.61
C PHE A 121 -2.52 -13.70 0.44
N ILE A 122 -2.26 -12.98 1.53
CA ILE A 122 -2.12 -11.53 1.54
C ILE A 122 -0.81 -11.08 2.20
N ALA A 123 -0.07 -10.22 1.51
CA ALA A 123 1.14 -9.56 1.98
C ALA A 123 0.95 -8.02 2.07
N HIS A 124 1.00 -7.49 3.29
CA HIS A 124 0.74 -6.08 3.59
C HIS A 124 1.83 -5.11 3.08
N GLY A 125 1.53 -3.80 3.07
CA GLY A 125 2.50 -2.73 2.79
C GLY A 125 3.47 -2.45 3.95
N CYS A 126 4.44 -1.57 3.75
CA CYS A 126 5.31 -1.12 4.86
C CYS A 126 4.48 -0.51 6.00
N ASN A 127 4.95 -0.63 7.24
CA ASN A 127 4.28 -0.18 8.47
C ASN A 127 2.97 -0.89 8.85
N HIS A 128 2.43 -1.73 7.96
CA HIS A 128 1.25 -2.56 8.20
C HIS A 128 1.61 -3.95 8.74
N GLY A 129 0.60 -4.79 8.96
CA GLY A 129 0.70 -6.18 9.42
C GLY A 129 -0.56 -7.00 9.12
N ALA A 130 -0.53 -8.30 9.43
CA ALA A 130 -1.70 -9.19 9.30
C ALA A 130 -2.91 -8.71 10.12
N ILE A 131 -2.67 -8.00 11.21
CA ILE A 131 -3.67 -7.47 12.14
C ILE A 131 -4.51 -6.32 11.57
N ASP A 132 -4.13 -5.77 10.42
CA ASP A 132 -4.85 -4.67 9.77
C ASP A 132 -6.05 -5.17 8.95
N TRP A 133 -6.06 -6.47 8.60
CA TRP A 133 -7.00 -7.10 7.65
C TRP A 133 -8.32 -7.56 8.26
N TRP A 134 -8.44 -7.47 9.58
CA TRP A 134 -9.64 -7.80 10.33
C TRP A 134 -9.88 -6.75 11.41
N PRO A 135 -11.13 -6.53 11.84
CA PRO A 135 -11.42 -5.66 12.95
C PRO A 135 -11.04 -6.33 14.26
N GLN A 136 -10.93 -5.53 15.33
CA GLN A 136 -10.76 -6.07 16.67
C GLN A 136 -11.92 -7.02 17.03
N SER A 137 -11.60 -8.20 17.55
CA SER A 137 -12.58 -9.19 17.99
C SER A 137 -12.03 -10.07 19.13
N PRO A 138 -12.85 -10.89 19.81
CA PRO A 138 -12.36 -11.83 20.80
C PRO A 138 -11.29 -12.81 20.28
N SER A 139 -11.36 -13.19 19.00
CA SER A 139 -10.39 -14.09 18.33
C SER A 139 -9.20 -13.35 17.71
N CYS A 140 -9.24 -12.02 17.66
CA CYS A 140 -8.11 -11.17 17.30
C CYS A 140 -8.14 -9.85 18.10
N PRO A 141 -7.78 -9.87 19.40
CA PRO A 141 -7.85 -8.68 20.24
C PRO A 141 -6.84 -7.59 19.85
N GLN A 142 -5.78 -7.94 19.11
CA GLN A 142 -4.81 -6.98 18.57
C GLN A 142 -5.13 -6.50 17.15
N CYS A 143 -6.17 -7.05 16.50
CA CYS A 143 -6.59 -6.58 15.19
C CYS A 143 -7.08 -5.13 15.27
N ILE A 144 -6.73 -4.32 14.27
CA ILE A 144 -7.11 -2.91 14.22
C ILE A 144 -8.17 -2.63 13.16
N GLY A 145 -8.13 -3.33 12.02
CA GLY A 145 -9.03 -3.10 10.89
C GLY A 145 -8.81 -1.74 10.22
N LEU A 146 -8.27 -1.76 9.00
CA LEU A 146 -8.19 -0.58 8.12
C LEU A 146 -9.15 -0.73 6.93
N PRO A 147 -9.79 0.38 6.48
CA PRO A 147 -10.82 0.35 5.44
C PRO A 147 -10.50 -0.50 4.21
N GLU A 148 -9.31 -0.34 3.62
CA GLU A 148 -8.95 -1.04 2.40
C GLU A 148 -8.76 -2.53 2.64
N GLU A 149 -8.01 -2.88 3.68
CA GLU A 149 -7.76 -4.27 4.04
C GLU A 149 -9.05 -5.00 4.43
N LEU A 150 -9.93 -4.35 5.20
CA LEU A 150 -11.23 -4.90 5.57
C LEU A 150 -12.10 -5.18 4.33
N ASN A 151 -12.14 -4.26 3.38
CA ASN A 151 -12.92 -4.43 2.16
C ASN A 151 -12.36 -5.53 1.27
N VAL A 152 -11.03 -5.61 1.08
CA VAL A 152 -10.43 -6.72 0.32
C VAL A 152 -10.75 -8.06 0.99
N THR A 153 -10.57 -8.18 2.30
CA THR A 153 -10.90 -9.39 3.08
C THR A 153 -12.36 -9.76 2.89
N LEU A 154 -13.26 -8.80 3.03
CA LEU A 154 -14.70 -9.01 2.88
C LEU A 154 -15.06 -9.57 1.50
N HIS A 155 -14.59 -8.91 0.44
CA HIS A 155 -14.86 -9.31 -0.94
C HIS A 155 -14.34 -10.73 -1.24
N CYS A 156 -13.17 -11.10 -0.70
CA CYS A 156 -12.64 -12.45 -0.82
C CYS A 156 -13.54 -13.47 -0.08
N LEU A 157 -13.90 -13.20 1.17
CA LEU A 157 -14.71 -14.10 2.00
C LEU A 157 -16.10 -14.35 1.39
N VAL A 158 -16.80 -13.30 0.95
CA VAL A 158 -18.15 -13.45 0.38
C VAL A 158 -18.13 -14.17 -0.97
N ARG A 159 -17.00 -14.18 -1.67
CA ARG A 159 -16.80 -14.94 -2.91
C ARG A 159 -16.31 -16.37 -2.69
N GLY A 160 -16.14 -16.80 -1.45
CA GLY A 160 -15.78 -18.19 -1.13
C GLY A 160 -14.28 -18.43 -1.04
N TYR A 161 -13.45 -17.39 -0.94
CA TYR A 161 -12.02 -17.53 -0.68
C TYR A 161 -11.76 -17.55 0.83
N ALA A 162 -10.95 -18.51 1.29
CA ALA A 162 -10.32 -18.37 2.60
C ALA A 162 -9.21 -17.33 2.51
N VAL A 163 -9.11 -16.41 3.47
CA VAL A 163 -8.14 -15.32 3.45
C VAL A 163 -7.08 -15.58 4.52
N VAL A 164 -5.81 -15.44 4.15
CA VAL A 164 -4.65 -15.63 5.04
C VAL A 164 -3.71 -14.44 4.89
N ALA A 165 -3.65 -13.56 5.90
CA ALA A 165 -2.64 -12.51 5.96
C ALA A 165 -1.49 -12.94 6.89
N VAL A 166 -0.27 -12.64 6.48
CA VAL A 166 0.95 -12.93 7.26
C VAL A 166 1.74 -11.66 7.45
N SER A 167 2.25 -11.43 8.65
CA SER A 167 3.12 -10.29 8.93
C SER A 167 4.57 -10.54 8.50
N SER A 168 5.22 -9.49 8.01
CA SER A 168 6.64 -9.54 7.68
C SER A 168 7.51 -9.78 8.92
N ALA A 169 8.73 -10.30 8.74
CA ALA A 169 9.66 -10.52 9.84
C ALA A 169 10.13 -9.21 10.52
N ALA A 170 10.04 -8.06 9.83
CA ALA A 170 10.54 -6.77 10.30
C ALA A 170 9.58 -6.04 11.26
N ARG A 171 8.88 -6.78 12.14
CA ARG A 171 7.73 -6.30 12.92
C ARG A 171 8.01 -5.13 13.87
N ARG A 172 9.27 -5.02 14.35
CA ARG A 172 9.70 -4.00 15.33
C ARG A 172 10.32 -2.75 14.67
N GLY A 173 10.31 -2.68 13.35
CA GLY A 173 10.92 -1.57 12.59
C GLY A 173 9.99 -1.11 11.47
N SER A 174 10.49 -1.07 10.24
CA SER A 174 9.72 -0.59 9.09
C SER A 174 8.51 -1.45 8.72
N ARG A 175 8.41 -2.68 9.28
CA ARG A 175 7.42 -3.71 8.92
C ARG A 175 7.33 -4.02 7.41
N CYS A 176 8.17 -3.43 6.58
CA CYS A 176 8.27 -3.77 5.19
C CYS A 176 8.67 -5.22 5.04
N TRP A 177 8.16 -5.86 3.99
CA TRP A 177 8.83 -7.01 3.44
C TRP A 177 10.22 -6.57 2.98
N GLN A 178 11.20 -7.46 3.15
CA GLN A 178 12.54 -7.24 2.62
C GLN A 178 12.42 -7.07 1.10
N SER A 179 12.39 -5.82 0.64
CA SER A 179 12.26 -5.47 -0.76
C SER A 179 13.65 -5.34 -1.38
N VAL A 180 13.76 -5.75 -2.63
CA VAL A 180 14.92 -5.55 -3.49
C VAL A 180 15.23 -4.06 -3.77
N LEU A 181 14.39 -3.12 -3.32
CA LEU A 181 14.47 -1.69 -3.66
C LEU A 181 15.10 -0.78 -2.59
N ARG A 182 15.86 -1.30 -1.61
CA ARG A 182 16.64 -0.42 -0.73
C ARG A 182 17.99 -0.13 -1.37
N GLY A 183 18.13 1.07 -1.95
CA GLY A 183 19.41 1.64 -2.37
C GLY A 183 19.25 3.15 -2.63
N GLY A 184 19.74 3.99 -1.72
CA GLY A 184 19.81 5.43 -1.94
C GLY A 184 20.94 5.74 -2.91
N GLY A 185 20.59 6.12 -4.14
CA GLY A 185 21.54 6.53 -5.19
C GLY A 185 21.06 6.24 -6.60
N ASP A 186 20.26 5.18 -6.75
CA ASP A 186 19.55 4.77 -7.96
C ASP A 186 18.38 3.87 -7.48
N PRO A 187 17.11 4.10 -7.86
CA PRO A 187 15.98 3.26 -7.44
C PRO A 187 16.16 1.76 -7.74
N TRP A 188 17.13 1.40 -8.59
CA TRP A 188 17.42 0.04 -9.03
C TRP A 188 18.78 -0.50 -8.55
N ASP A 189 19.46 0.17 -7.62
CA ASP A 189 20.68 -0.35 -7.01
C ASP A 189 20.38 -1.52 -6.05
N TYR A 190 20.40 -2.73 -6.61
CA TYR A 190 20.19 -4.00 -5.89
C TYR A 190 21.36 -4.40 -4.98
N SER A 191 22.48 -3.66 -4.96
CA SER A 191 23.65 -3.98 -4.13
C SER A 191 23.42 -3.73 -2.63
N GLN A 192 22.40 -2.92 -2.30
CA GLN A 192 22.02 -2.54 -0.95
C GLN A 192 20.74 -3.26 -0.45
N GLY A 193 20.21 -4.18 -1.27
CA GLY A 193 19.06 -5.02 -0.93
C GLY A 193 19.37 -6.05 0.19
N PRO A 194 18.34 -6.72 0.72
CA PRO A 194 18.54 -7.83 1.66
C PRO A 194 19.47 -8.88 1.06
N SER A 195 20.28 -9.54 1.90
CA SER A 195 21.09 -10.66 1.43
C SER A 195 20.20 -11.69 0.72
N PRO A 196 20.69 -12.40 -0.31
CA PRO A 196 19.91 -13.45 -0.97
C PRO A 196 19.35 -14.49 0.02
N GLU A 197 20.08 -14.76 1.10
CA GLU A 197 19.66 -15.65 2.18
C GLU A 197 18.45 -15.11 2.93
N ASP A 198 18.48 -13.84 3.35
CA ASP A 198 17.36 -13.19 4.04
C ASP A 198 16.12 -13.14 3.15
N TRP A 199 16.30 -12.74 1.88
CA TRP A 199 15.25 -12.69 0.88
C TRP A 199 14.55 -14.04 0.71
N MET A 200 15.31 -15.13 0.67
CA MET A 200 14.75 -16.48 0.59
C MET A 200 14.15 -16.94 1.92
N ARG A 201 14.75 -16.58 3.05
CA ARG A 201 14.27 -16.97 4.40
C ARG A 201 12.86 -16.49 4.64
N THR A 202 12.56 -15.22 4.37
CA THR A 202 11.22 -14.64 4.59
C THR A 202 10.15 -15.34 3.74
N ARG A 203 10.49 -15.73 2.51
CA ARG A 203 9.56 -16.47 1.64
C ARG A 203 9.35 -17.91 2.09
N ARG A 204 10.41 -18.58 2.55
CA ARG A 204 10.32 -19.93 3.15
C ARG A 204 9.51 -19.91 4.44
N GLN A 205 9.56 -18.82 5.21
CA GLN A 205 8.72 -18.62 6.38
C GLN A 205 7.24 -18.55 6.00
N VAL A 206 6.86 -17.71 5.03
CA VAL A 206 5.48 -17.66 4.53
C VAL A 206 5.03 -19.02 3.96
N ARG A 207 5.89 -19.69 3.20
CA ARG A 207 5.61 -21.05 2.71
C ARG A 207 5.25 -22.01 3.85
N ARG A 208 6.01 -22.00 4.96
CA ARG A 208 5.76 -22.86 6.12
C ARG A 208 4.43 -22.54 6.79
N VAL A 209 4.10 -21.26 6.97
CA VAL A 209 2.80 -20.84 7.50
C VAL A 209 1.66 -21.37 6.63
N LEU A 210 1.76 -21.20 5.31
CA LEU A 210 0.76 -21.71 4.37
C LEU A 210 0.70 -23.24 4.37
N ASP A 211 1.84 -23.95 4.40
CA ASP A 211 1.88 -25.42 4.45
C ASP A 211 1.15 -25.95 5.70
N VAL A 212 1.43 -25.37 6.88
CA VAL A 212 0.79 -25.76 8.13
C VAL A 212 -0.70 -25.43 8.12
N LEU A 213 -1.06 -24.18 7.80
CA LEU A 213 -2.42 -23.70 7.90
C LEU A 213 -3.34 -24.39 6.87
N LEU A 214 -2.93 -24.44 5.61
CA LEU A 214 -3.79 -24.98 4.55
C LEU A 214 -3.99 -26.50 4.71
N SER A 215 -2.97 -27.21 5.21
CA SER A 215 -3.11 -28.63 5.53
C SER A 215 -4.09 -28.85 6.68
N ARG A 216 -3.91 -28.11 7.79
CA ARG A 216 -4.74 -28.22 8.99
C ARG A 216 -6.21 -27.92 8.70
N GLU A 217 -6.48 -26.92 7.87
CA GLU A 217 -7.84 -26.47 7.55
C GLU A 217 -8.46 -27.16 6.32
N GLY A 218 -7.77 -28.14 5.72
CA GLY A 218 -8.25 -28.87 4.55
C GLY A 218 -8.38 -28.01 3.29
N LEU A 219 -7.51 -27.01 3.13
CA LEU A 219 -7.51 -26.05 2.03
C LEU A 219 -6.40 -26.32 0.99
N SER A 220 -5.51 -27.28 1.23
CA SER A 220 -4.32 -27.54 0.39
C SER A 220 -4.61 -27.90 -1.08
N SER A 221 -5.80 -28.42 -1.39
CA SER A 221 -6.18 -28.77 -2.77
C SER A 221 -6.83 -27.63 -3.54
N LEU A 222 -7.12 -26.51 -2.87
CA LEU A 222 -7.78 -25.37 -3.49
C LEU A 222 -6.76 -24.47 -4.22
N PRO A 223 -7.18 -23.75 -5.27
CA PRO A 223 -6.40 -22.69 -5.90
C PRO A 223 -5.83 -21.70 -4.87
N LEU A 224 -4.54 -21.39 -4.97
CA LEU A 224 -3.87 -20.40 -4.11
C LEU A 224 -3.57 -19.14 -4.93
N LEU A 225 -4.26 -18.06 -4.60
CA LEU A 225 -3.98 -16.71 -5.09
C LEU A 225 -3.09 -15.97 -4.10
N ALA A 226 -2.33 -14.99 -4.57
CA ALA A 226 -1.57 -14.08 -3.72
C ALA A 226 -1.84 -12.62 -4.08
N LEU A 227 -2.20 -11.82 -3.10
CA LEU A 227 -2.29 -10.36 -3.20
C LEU A 227 -1.19 -9.74 -2.36
N GLY A 228 -0.52 -8.71 -2.89
CA GLY A 228 0.44 -7.94 -2.14
C GLY A 228 0.40 -6.47 -2.49
N ALA A 229 0.59 -5.59 -1.50
CA ALA A 229 0.61 -4.14 -1.70
C ALA A 229 1.96 -3.52 -1.35
N SER A 230 2.44 -2.59 -2.19
CA SER A 230 3.71 -1.90 -2.01
C SER A 230 4.86 -2.92 -1.78
N SER A 231 5.60 -2.87 -0.67
CA SER A 231 6.62 -3.88 -0.37
C SER A 231 6.09 -5.33 -0.38
N GLY A 232 4.83 -5.54 -0.02
CA GLY A 232 4.13 -6.82 -0.14
C GLY A 232 3.87 -7.22 -1.61
N GLY A 233 3.65 -6.25 -2.50
CA GLY A 233 3.52 -6.47 -3.94
C GLY A 233 4.81 -7.02 -4.54
N ALA A 234 5.95 -6.39 -4.23
CA ALA A 234 7.27 -6.91 -4.59
C ALA A 234 7.54 -8.29 -3.95
N PHE A 235 7.03 -8.50 -2.73
CA PHE A 235 7.15 -9.78 -2.06
C PHE A 235 6.43 -10.91 -2.82
N VAL A 236 5.15 -10.72 -3.15
CA VAL A 236 4.34 -11.74 -3.83
C VAL A 236 4.85 -12.03 -5.25
N LEU A 237 5.35 -11.03 -5.97
CA LEU A 237 6.02 -11.25 -7.26
C LEU A 237 7.21 -12.20 -7.16
N GLY A 238 7.94 -12.18 -6.05
CA GLY A 238 9.06 -13.09 -5.85
C GLY A 238 8.69 -14.47 -5.30
N LEU A 239 7.45 -14.72 -4.88
CA LEU A 239 7.06 -16.01 -4.30
C LEU A 239 7.15 -17.21 -5.27
N PRO A 240 6.81 -17.07 -6.57
CA PRO A 240 6.99 -18.17 -7.54
C PRO A 240 8.41 -18.73 -7.58
N LEU A 241 9.44 -17.93 -7.29
CA LEU A 241 10.84 -18.39 -7.27
C LEU A 241 11.10 -19.46 -6.19
N VAL A 242 10.34 -19.48 -5.09
CA VAL A 242 10.51 -20.46 -4.00
C VAL A 242 9.37 -21.47 -3.88
N MET A 243 8.26 -21.19 -4.56
CA MET A 243 7.05 -22.01 -4.60
C MET A 243 6.59 -22.14 -6.07
N PRO A 244 7.42 -22.71 -6.96
CA PRO A 244 7.10 -22.82 -8.37
C PRO A 244 5.84 -23.66 -8.59
N GLY A 245 4.95 -23.19 -9.46
CA GLY A 245 3.71 -23.90 -9.82
C GLY A 245 2.63 -23.91 -8.73
N ARG A 246 2.83 -23.20 -7.61
CA ARG A 246 1.91 -23.25 -6.47
C ARG A 246 0.81 -22.19 -6.50
N PHE A 247 1.00 -21.10 -7.23
CA PHE A 247 0.03 -20.02 -7.30
C PHE A 247 -0.81 -20.12 -8.57
N SER A 248 -2.12 -19.95 -8.43
CA SER A 248 -3.06 -19.86 -9.55
C SER A 248 -3.16 -18.43 -10.11
N GLY A 249 -2.68 -17.43 -9.36
CA GLY A 249 -2.68 -16.04 -9.77
C GLY A 249 -2.02 -15.12 -8.76
N LEU A 250 -1.47 -14.00 -9.25
CA LEU A 250 -0.85 -12.95 -8.45
C LEU A 250 -1.54 -11.61 -8.70
N ALA A 251 -1.91 -10.90 -7.64
CA ALA A 251 -2.38 -9.52 -7.69
C ALA A 251 -1.37 -8.61 -7.00
N VAL A 252 -0.78 -7.71 -7.77
CA VAL A 252 0.30 -6.82 -7.33
C VAL A 252 -0.25 -5.41 -7.29
N GLN A 253 -0.46 -4.88 -6.09
CA GLN A 253 -0.94 -3.51 -5.92
C GLN A 253 0.21 -2.54 -5.65
N ILE A 254 0.15 -1.37 -6.29
CA ILE A 254 1.01 -0.19 -6.09
C ILE A 254 2.50 -0.53 -6.03
N MET A 255 2.93 -1.48 -6.85
CA MET A 255 4.31 -1.95 -6.91
C MET A 255 4.61 -2.68 -8.21
N GLY A 256 5.88 -2.71 -8.59
CA GLY A 256 6.41 -3.63 -9.57
C GLY A 256 7.59 -4.46 -9.02
N GLY A 257 8.01 -5.44 -9.80
CA GLY A 257 9.18 -6.27 -9.51
C GLY A 257 10.41 -5.81 -10.28
N PRO A 258 11.61 -6.27 -9.88
CA PRO A 258 12.82 -6.03 -10.66
C PRO A 258 12.65 -6.59 -12.09
N PRO A 259 13.07 -5.87 -13.14
CA PRO A 259 13.11 -6.44 -14.49
C PRO A 259 13.97 -7.72 -14.51
N GLY A 260 13.63 -8.67 -15.36
CA GLY A 260 14.40 -9.92 -15.48
C GLY A 260 13.87 -11.07 -14.63
N LEU A 261 12.79 -10.85 -13.86
CA LEU A 261 12.27 -11.79 -12.89
C LEU A 261 11.73 -13.06 -13.55
N LEU A 262 11.07 -12.93 -14.70
CA LEU A 262 10.55 -14.06 -15.47
C LEU A 262 11.70 -14.88 -16.07
N GLN A 263 12.72 -14.24 -16.63
CA GLN A 263 13.89 -14.95 -17.17
C GLN A 263 14.60 -15.72 -16.06
N LYS A 264 14.78 -15.10 -14.88
CA LYS A 264 15.34 -15.76 -13.71
C LYS A 264 14.49 -16.96 -13.27
N TYR A 265 13.16 -16.81 -13.25
CA TYR A 265 12.27 -17.91 -12.92
C TYR A 265 12.42 -19.09 -13.88
N ARG A 266 12.42 -18.83 -15.19
CA ARG A 266 12.58 -19.88 -16.21
C ARG A 266 13.93 -20.57 -16.15
N TYR A 267 14.97 -19.85 -15.77
CA TYR A 267 16.30 -20.43 -15.58
C TYR A 267 16.29 -21.50 -14.47
N PHE A 268 15.63 -21.22 -13.33
CA PHE A 268 15.59 -22.15 -12.19
C PHE A 268 14.42 -23.14 -12.22
N ASN A 269 13.34 -22.84 -12.94
CA ASN A 269 12.09 -23.61 -12.96
C ASN A 269 11.61 -23.84 -14.39
N GLN A 270 12.09 -24.93 -15.00
CA GLN A 270 11.77 -25.26 -16.39
C GLN A 270 10.42 -25.97 -16.55
N SER A 271 9.87 -26.53 -15.47
CA SER A 271 8.69 -27.40 -15.50
C SER A 271 7.38 -26.73 -15.07
N ALA A 272 7.44 -25.54 -14.49
CA ALA A 272 6.27 -24.83 -13.98
C ALA A 272 6.08 -23.50 -14.74
N ALA A 273 4.83 -23.18 -15.05
CA ALA A 273 4.48 -21.90 -15.66
C ALA A 273 4.48 -20.78 -14.60
N TRP A 274 4.85 -19.58 -15.02
CA TRP A 274 4.65 -18.39 -14.22
C TRP A 274 3.13 -18.10 -14.09
N PRO A 275 2.62 -17.79 -12.89
CA PRO A 275 1.19 -17.58 -12.67
C PRO A 275 0.63 -16.35 -13.41
N PRO A 276 -0.64 -16.37 -13.86
CA PRO A 276 -1.33 -15.16 -14.31
C PRO A 276 -1.14 -14.01 -13.32
N THR A 277 -0.77 -12.82 -13.80
CA THR A 277 -0.38 -11.70 -12.94
C THR A 277 -1.18 -10.44 -13.28
N LEU A 278 -1.93 -9.92 -12.31
CA LEU A 278 -2.66 -8.67 -12.37
C LEU A 278 -1.87 -7.59 -11.64
N PHE A 279 -1.75 -6.42 -12.26
CA PHE A 279 -1.20 -5.22 -11.62
C PHE A 279 -2.31 -4.20 -11.39
N VAL A 280 -2.43 -3.72 -10.16
CA VAL A 280 -3.22 -2.54 -9.80
C VAL A 280 -2.23 -1.43 -9.43
N HIS A 281 -2.27 -0.29 -10.10
CA HIS A 281 -1.36 0.80 -9.75
C HIS A 281 -1.99 2.17 -9.92
N MET A 282 -1.33 3.18 -9.37
CA MET A 282 -1.79 4.55 -9.38
C MET A 282 -0.87 5.38 -10.28
N PRO A 283 -1.34 5.87 -11.44
CA PRO A 283 -0.47 6.55 -12.39
C PRO A 283 0.19 7.84 -11.89
N ARG A 284 -0.29 8.47 -10.79
CA ARG A 284 0.45 9.61 -10.18
C ARG A 284 1.80 9.17 -9.60
N ASP A 285 1.96 7.90 -9.22
CA ASP A 285 3.28 7.33 -8.90
C ASP A 285 4.01 7.00 -10.20
N ALA A 286 4.55 8.02 -10.86
CA ALA A 286 5.13 7.86 -12.20
C ALA A 286 6.27 6.83 -12.22
N ALA A 287 7.09 6.78 -11.17
CA ALA A 287 8.21 5.86 -11.08
C ALA A 287 7.74 4.39 -10.98
N LEU A 288 6.72 4.11 -10.17
CA LEU A 288 6.17 2.76 -10.09
C LEU A 288 5.29 2.40 -11.28
N ALA A 289 4.57 3.35 -11.86
CA ALA A 289 3.82 3.14 -13.08
C ALA A 289 4.74 2.69 -14.22
N GLU A 290 5.93 3.31 -14.35
CA GLU A 290 6.95 2.91 -15.31
C GLU A 290 7.50 1.49 -15.03
N LEU A 291 7.72 1.14 -13.76
CA LEU A 291 8.14 -0.21 -13.39
C LEU A 291 7.07 -1.25 -13.74
N VAL A 292 5.82 -0.97 -13.42
CA VAL A 292 4.68 -1.84 -13.74
C VAL A 292 4.56 -2.03 -15.24
N ALA A 293 4.73 -0.96 -16.03
CA ALA A 293 4.73 -1.05 -17.49
C ALA A 293 5.82 -2.03 -18.00
N ARG A 294 7.05 -1.92 -17.47
CA ARG A 294 8.13 -2.88 -17.80
C ARG A 294 7.81 -4.31 -17.41
N ASN A 295 7.23 -4.54 -16.23
CA ASN A 295 6.87 -5.89 -15.82
C ASN A 295 5.73 -6.46 -16.66
N LEU A 296 4.74 -5.64 -17.02
CA LEU A 296 3.65 -6.05 -17.92
C LEU A 296 4.20 -6.43 -19.30
N GLU A 297 5.11 -5.64 -19.86
CA GLU A 297 5.80 -5.94 -21.12
C GLU A 297 6.55 -7.27 -21.03
N GLU A 298 7.45 -7.43 -20.05
CA GLU A 298 8.24 -8.65 -19.82
C GLU A 298 7.35 -9.90 -19.72
N LEU A 299 6.27 -9.82 -18.94
CA LEU A 299 5.35 -10.94 -18.74
C LEU A 299 4.54 -11.25 -20.01
N ARG A 300 4.06 -10.23 -20.73
CA ARG A 300 3.31 -10.40 -21.99
C ARG A 300 4.17 -11.00 -23.09
N GLU A 301 5.40 -10.52 -23.28
CA GLU A 301 6.38 -11.11 -24.19
C GLU A 301 6.72 -12.54 -23.79
N GLY A 302 6.72 -12.80 -22.49
CA GLY A 302 6.81 -14.13 -21.92
C GLY A 302 5.59 -15.03 -22.15
N GLY A 303 4.50 -14.56 -22.75
CA GLY A 303 3.27 -15.34 -22.92
C GLY A 303 2.51 -15.58 -21.60
N VAL A 304 2.82 -14.82 -20.55
CA VAL A 304 2.07 -14.85 -19.29
C VAL A 304 0.79 -14.04 -19.46
N ARG A 305 -0.34 -14.58 -19.00
CA ARG A 305 -1.61 -13.86 -18.93
C ARG A 305 -1.49 -12.71 -17.93
N THR A 306 -1.68 -11.48 -18.39
CA THR A 306 -1.63 -10.30 -17.52
C THR A 306 -2.85 -9.41 -17.67
N ARG A 307 -3.15 -8.64 -16.61
CA ARG A 307 -4.14 -7.56 -16.61
C ARG A 307 -3.58 -6.37 -15.86
N GLU A 308 -4.00 -5.18 -16.26
CA GLU A 308 -3.64 -3.92 -15.63
C GLU A 308 -4.93 -3.20 -15.22
N ILE A 309 -4.94 -2.65 -14.02
CA ILE A 309 -5.98 -1.74 -13.54
C ILE A 309 -5.28 -0.47 -13.03
N GLN A 310 -5.67 0.67 -13.57
CA GLN A 310 -5.15 1.97 -13.16
C GLN A 310 -6.16 2.66 -12.24
N VAL A 311 -5.76 2.90 -10.99
CA VAL A 311 -6.55 3.65 -10.01
C VAL A 311 -6.24 5.14 -10.19
N ARG A 312 -7.25 5.88 -10.62
CA ARG A 312 -7.15 7.34 -10.85
C ARG A 312 -7.61 8.10 -9.59
N PRO A 313 -7.21 9.37 -9.45
CA PRO A 313 -7.71 10.22 -8.38
C PRO A 313 -9.22 10.29 -8.40
N GLN A 314 -9.82 10.40 -7.22
CA GLN A 314 -11.26 10.48 -7.03
C GLN A 314 -11.62 11.65 -6.13
N PRO A 315 -12.81 12.26 -6.31
CA PRO A 315 -13.23 13.34 -5.44
C PRO A 315 -13.72 12.79 -4.10
N LEU A 316 -13.41 13.51 -3.01
CA LEU A 316 -14.06 13.27 -1.73
C LEU A 316 -15.51 13.76 -1.82
N THR A 317 -16.47 12.90 -1.47
CA THR A 317 -17.89 13.28 -1.36
C THR A 317 -18.31 13.37 0.11
N PRO A 318 -19.44 14.04 0.42
CA PRO A 318 -19.93 14.12 1.80
C PRO A 318 -20.19 12.76 2.47
N LEU A 319 -20.46 11.70 1.69
CA LEU A 319 -20.77 10.35 2.19
C LEU A 319 -19.60 9.36 2.10
N TYR A 320 -18.51 9.73 1.43
CA TYR A 320 -17.41 8.81 1.14
C TYR A 320 -16.83 8.16 2.42
N LEU A 321 -16.57 8.95 3.46
CA LEU A 321 -15.91 8.41 4.65
C LEU A 321 -16.84 7.55 5.52
N VAL A 322 -18.14 7.83 5.59
CA VAL A 322 -19.08 6.93 6.31
C VAL A 322 -19.23 5.59 5.59
N GLN A 323 -19.15 5.60 4.26
CA GLN A 323 -19.20 4.41 3.43
C GLN A 323 -17.96 3.52 3.62
N ARG A 324 -16.79 4.14 3.68
CA ARG A 324 -15.49 3.48 3.65
C ARG A 324 -14.92 3.17 5.04
N CYS A 325 -15.11 4.06 6.00
CA CYS A 325 -14.53 3.98 7.35
C CYS A 325 -15.52 3.47 8.41
N ALA A 326 -16.54 2.70 8.02
CA ALA A 326 -17.49 2.12 8.96
C ALA A 326 -16.82 1.09 9.90
N PRO A 327 -17.24 0.97 11.18
CA PRO A 327 -18.26 1.79 11.85
C PRO A 327 -17.69 3.07 12.51
N GLU A 328 -16.41 3.38 12.31
CA GLU A 328 -15.72 4.43 13.06
C GLU A 328 -16.16 5.85 12.66
N VAL A 329 -16.48 6.06 11.39
CA VAL A 329 -17.00 7.33 10.88
C VAL A 329 -18.49 7.20 10.60
N ASP A 330 -19.31 8.02 11.27
CA ASP A 330 -20.72 8.16 10.97
C ASP A 330 -21.01 9.23 9.91
N GLU A 331 -22.27 9.32 9.47
CA GLU A 331 -22.66 10.26 8.41
C GLU A 331 -22.42 11.72 8.80
N GLN A 332 -22.72 12.09 10.05
CA GLN A 332 -22.53 13.45 10.53
C GLN A 332 -21.05 13.85 10.49
N THR A 333 -20.18 12.96 10.93
CA THR A 333 -18.73 13.13 10.93
C THR A 333 -18.19 13.19 9.51
N SER A 334 -18.61 12.28 8.61
CA SER A 334 -18.21 12.27 7.20
C SER A 334 -18.51 13.61 6.51
N ARG A 335 -19.73 14.14 6.69
CA ARG A 335 -20.14 15.43 6.13
C ARG A 335 -19.33 16.59 6.73
N ALA A 336 -19.09 16.58 8.05
CA ALA A 336 -18.29 17.60 8.70
C ALA A 336 -16.83 17.61 8.24
N VAL A 337 -16.23 16.43 8.01
CA VAL A 337 -14.87 16.31 7.45
C VAL A 337 -14.83 16.88 6.03
N TYR A 338 -15.78 16.51 5.18
CA TYR A 338 -15.88 17.05 3.82
C TYR A 338 -15.96 18.59 3.81
N GLU A 339 -16.86 19.17 4.60
CA GLU A 339 -17.00 20.64 4.67
C GLU A 339 -15.76 21.32 5.24
N ALA A 340 -15.12 20.74 6.26
CA ALA A 340 -13.89 21.28 6.84
C ALA A 340 -12.75 21.33 5.81
N LEU A 341 -12.53 20.25 5.07
CA LEU A 341 -11.49 20.18 4.05
C LEU A 341 -11.79 21.09 2.86
N LYS A 342 -13.06 21.19 2.45
CA LYS A 342 -13.50 22.12 1.41
C LYS A 342 -13.28 23.57 1.81
N PHE A 343 -13.69 23.96 3.02
CA PHE A 343 -13.53 25.33 3.54
C PHE A 343 -12.06 25.74 3.66
N ALA A 344 -11.18 24.79 4.02
CA ALA A 344 -9.75 25.01 4.13
C ALA A 344 -8.98 24.90 2.78
N ASP A 345 -9.69 24.80 1.65
CA ASP A 345 -9.11 24.66 0.30
C ASP A 345 -8.19 23.43 0.12
N PHE A 346 -8.44 22.36 0.88
CA PHE A 346 -7.78 21.06 0.63
C PHE A 346 -8.38 20.34 -0.59
N LEU A 347 -9.62 20.67 -0.92
CA LEU A 347 -10.37 20.14 -2.05
C LEU A 347 -10.51 21.20 -3.15
N ASP A 348 -10.39 20.79 -4.41
CA ASP A 348 -10.75 21.64 -5.54
C ASP A 348 -12.29 21.79 -5.67
N PRO A 349 -12.80 22.67 -6.56
CA PRO A 349 -14.24 22.85 -6.73
C PRO A 349 -15.01 21.57 -7.13
N ARG A 350 -14.31 20.56 -7.66
CA ARG A 350 -14.88 19.26 -8.04
C ARG A 350 -14.75 18.21 -6.92
N GLY A 351 -14.13 18.54 -5.79
CA GLY A 351 -13.94 17.67 -4.63
C GLY A 351 -12.64 16.88 -4.61
N TYR A 352 -11.72 17.09 -5.56
CA TYR A 352 -10.45 16.37 -5.60
C TYR A 352 -9.43 16.97 -4.64
N LEU A 353 -8.61 16.12 -4.03
CA LEU A 353 -7.49 16.58 -3.20
C LEU A 353 -6.46 17.34 -4.04
N ARG A 354 -6.16 18.57 -3.63
CA ARG A 354 -5.18 19.43 -4.32
C ARG A 354 -3.74 18.99 -4.07
N LEU A 355 -3.46 18.46 -2.89
CA LEU A 355 -2.12 18.12 -2.41
C LEU A 355 -2.11 16.69 -1.87
N ASN A 356 -0.96 16.04 -1.98
CA ASN A 356 -0.73 14.73 -1.38
C ASN A 356 -0.93 14.81 0.15
N PRO A 357 -1.86 14.06 0.75
CA PRO A 357 -2.14 14.10 2.20
C PRO A 357 -0.97 13.66 3.09
N ARG A 358 0.05 12.99 2.53
CA ARG A 358 1.30 12.62 3.22
C ARG A 358 2.43 13.64 3.04
N SER A 359 2.29 14.61 2.14
CA SER A 359 3.30 15.66 1.95
C SER A 359 3.31 16.64 3.12
N GLN A 360 4.39 17.40 3.28
CA GLN A 360 4.47 18.44 4.32
C GLN A 360 3.34 19.47 4.20
N GLN A 361 2.94 19.82 2.98
CA GLN A 361 1.89 20.82 2.73
C GLN A 361 0.48 20.20 2.85
N GLY A 362 0.28 18.98 2.36
CA GLY A 362 -1.00 18.27 2.45
C GLY A 362 -1.24 17.55 3.78
N GLY A 363 -0.23 17.41 4.64
CA GLY A 363 -0.34 16.75 5.94
C GLY A 363 -1.11 17.55 7.01
N GLY A 364 -1.44 18.81 6.71
CA GLY A 364 -2.15 19.72 7.61
C GLY A 364 -3.63 19.40 7.83
N TRP A 365 -4.20 18.43 7.11
CA TRP A 365 -5.64 18.13 7.16
C TRP A 365 -6.12 17.79 8.57
N ARG A 366 -5.31 17.14 9.40
CA ARG A 366 -5.65 16.84 10.81
C ARG A 366 -5.88 18.10 11.63
N ALA A 367 -5.03 19.11 11.43
CA ALA A 367 -5.16 20.40 12.10
C ALA A 367 -6.43 21.13 11.64
N VAL A 368 -6.78 21.01 10.35
CA VAL A 368 -8.03 21.54 9.80
C VAL A 368 -9.24 20.89 10.47
N LEU A 369 -9.29 19.56 10.58
CA LEU A 369 -10.42 18.87 11.23
C LEU A 369 -10.59 19.32 12.69
N LYS A 370 -9.47 19.47 13.41
CA LYS A 370 -9.47 19.95 14.79
C LYS A 370 -9.96 21.40 14.90
N ALA A 371 -9.48 22.29 14.04
CA ALA A 371 -9.86 23.69 14.04
C ALA A 371 -11.34 23.91 13.66
N ALA A 372 -11.86 23.07 12.75
CA ALA A 372 -13.26 23.10 12.33
C ALA A 372 -14.24 22.52 13.37
N GLY A 373 -13.74 21.89 14.45
CA GLY A 373 -14.58 21.29 15.47
C GLY A 373 -15.41 20.10 14.96
N VAL A 374 -14.81 19.26 14.10
CA VAL A 374 -15.47 18.04 13.59
C VAL A 374 -16.03 17.21 14.75
N PRO A 375 -17.31 16.77 14.69
CA PRO A 375 -17.94 16.00 15.77
C PRO A 375 -17.15 14.75 16.15
N GLU A 376 -17.10 14.47 17.45
CA GLU A 376 -16.49 13.26 18.02
C GLU A 376 -15.06 12.93 17.55
N LEU A 377 -14.31 13.93 17.05
CA LEU A 377 -12.95 13.76 16.51
C LEU A 377 -12.00 13.02 17.45
N GLN A 378 -12.19 13.17 18.77
CA GLN A 378 -11.42 12.48 19.81
C GLN A 378 -11.62 10.97 19.87
N LYS A 379 -12.71 10.44 19.30
CA LYS A 379 -12.98 9.01 19.19
C LYS A 379 -12.34 8.38 17.95
N LEU A 380 -11.96 9.20 16.97
CA LEU A 380 -11.36 8.73 15.72
C LEU A 380 -9.87 8.44 15.89
N ARG A 381 -9.42 7.36 15.25
CA ARG A 381 -8.00 7.07 15.05
C ARG A 381 -7.48 8.00 13.98
N LEU A 382 -6.69 8.99 14.40
CA LEU A 382 -6.04 9.94 13.49
C LEU A 382 -4.52 9.74 13.42
N GLN A 383 -3.96 8.83 14.21
CA GLN A 383 -2.52 8.60 14.23
C GLN A 383 -2.03 8.03 12.88
N PRO A 384 -0.80 8.32 12.46
CA PRO A 384 -0.19 7.67 11.31
C PRO A 384 -0.33 6.13 11.41
N GLU A 385 -0.48 5.47 10.26
CA GLU A 385 -0.49 3.99 10.14
C GLU A 385 -1.70 3.27 10.77
N ALA A 386 -2.59 3.99 11.45
CA ALA A 386 -3.78 3.41 12.08
C ALA A 386 -5.06 4.21 11.79
N SER A 387 -5.00 5.21 10.91
CA SER A 387 -6.10 6.15 10.68
C SER A 387 -6.89 5.81 9.41
N PRO A 388 -8.17 5.41 9.54
CA PRO A 388 -9.05 5.16 8.40
C PRO A 388 -9.16 6.36 7.46
N ILE A 389 -9.35 7.57 8.01
CA ILE A 389 -9.43 8.80 7.21
C ILE A 389 -8.11 9.06 6.47
N ALA A 390 -6.97 8.80 7.10
CA ALA A 390 -5.68 9.03 6.44
C ALA A 390 -5.49 8.11 5.23
N GLU A 391 -5.84 6.82 5.37
CA GLU A 391 -5.77 5.83 4.28
C GLU A 391 -6.67 6.24 3.12
N GLU A 392 -7.94 6.53 3.40
CA GLU A 392 -8.93 6.89 2.39
C GLU A 392 -8.57 8.20 1.65
N LEU A 393 -8.01 9.21 2.35
CA LEU A 393 -7.51 10.40 1.68
C LEU A 393 -6.32 10.09 0.74
N ASN A 394 -5.44 9.14 1.10
CA ASN A 394 -4.34 8.74 0.22
C ASN A 394 -4.85 7.98 -1.00
N LEU A 395 -5.86 7.12 -0.82
CA LEU A 395 -6.53 6.42 -1.92
C LEU A 395 -7.15 7.43 -2.89
N LEU A 396 -7.93 8.40 -2.39
CA LEU A 396 -8.56 9.44 -3.21
C LEU A 396 -7.53 10.30 -3.97
N TYR A 397 -6.39 10.60 -3.36
CA TYR A 397 -5.30 11.29 -4.04
C TYR A 397 -4.68 10.42 -5.16
N ALA A 398 -4.79 9.10 -5.03
CA ALA A 398 -4.24 8.08 -5.92
C ALA A 398 -2.74 8.25 -6.14
N GLY A 399 -2.00 8.37 -5.04
CA GLY A 399 -0.55 8.60 -5.07
C GLY A 399 0.30 7.36 -4.84
N HIS A 400 -0.09 6.49 -3.90
CA HIS A 400 0.56 5.22 -3.54
C HIS A 400 -0.21 4.62 -2.35
N GLU A 401 -1.38 4.03 -2.58
CA GLU A 401 -2.22 3.45 -1.51
C GLU A 401 -2.85 2.11 -1.92
N LEU A 402 -3.06 1.21 -0.95
CA LEU A 402 -3.84 0.00 -1.16
C LEU A 402 -5.24 0.37 -1.70
N CYS A 403 -5.79 -0.46 -2.59
CA CYS A 403 -7.08 -0.20 -3.21
C CYS A 403 -7.96 -1.45 -3.24
N SER A 404 -9.02 -1.42 -2.45
CA SER A 404 -10.05 -2.45 -2.37
C SER A 404 -11.13 -2.33 -3.44
N GLU A 405 -11.29 -1.16 -4.06
CA GLU A 405 -12.34 -0.90 -5.06
C GLU A 405 -12.21 -1.78 -6.30
N THR A 406 -10.99 -2.24 -6.60
CA THR A 406 -10.68 -3.12 -7.73
C THR A 406 -10.73 -4.61 -7.38
N THR A 407 -11.07 -4.97 -6.12
CA THR A 407 -11.05 -6.36 -5.65
C THR A 407 -12.05 -7.23 -6.41
N THR A 408 -13.24 -6.70 -6.73
CA THR A 408 -14.24 -7.44 -7.52
C THR A 408 -13.71 -7.75 -8.91
N ASP A 409 -13.19 -6.75 -9.64
CA ASP A 409 -12.61 -6.92 -10.97
C ASP A 409 -11.43 -7.90 -10.97
N MET A 410 -10.61 -7.83 -9.92
CA MET A 410 -9.49 -8.75 -9.71
C MET A 410 -9.97 -10.19 -9.55
N LEU A 411 -10.95 -10.43 -8.68
CA LEU A 411 -11.49 -11.77 -8.46
C LEU A 411 -12.25 -12.29 -9.68
N ASP A 412 -13.01 -11.44 -10.37
CA ASP A 412 -13.67 -11.77 -11.65
C ASP A 412 -12.65 -12.27 -12.67
N TRP A 413 -11.53 -11.57 -12.81
CA TRP A 413 -10.48 -11.97 -13.74
C TRP A 413 -9.85 -13.33 -13.40
N PHE A 414 -9.58 -13.60 -12.13
CA PHE A 414 -9.06 -14.91 -11.72
C PHE A 414 -10.08 -16.04 -11.93
N GLU A 415 -11.35 -15.80 -11.60
CA GLU A 415 -12.41 -16.79 -11.79
C GLU A 415 -12.68 -17.07 -13.29
N GLU A 416 -12.57 -16.06 -14.16
CA GLU A 416 -12.62 -16.23 -15.60
C GLU A 416 -11.49 -17.15 -16.10
N LEU A 417 -10.28 -16.98 -15.59
CA LEU A 417 -9.12 -17.82 -15.94
C LEU A 417 -9.32 -19.29 -15.55
N GLU A 418 -9.95 -19.55 -14.41
CA GLU A 418 -10.27 -20.90 -13.94
C GLU A 418 -11.35 -21.57 -14.81
N SER A 419 -12.35 -20.81 -15.25
CA SER A 419 -13.48 -21.34 -16.03
C SER A 419 -13.15 -21.65 -17.50
N GLY A 420 -11.99 -21.23 -18.00
CA GLY A 420 -11.59 -21.36 -19.40
C GLY A 420 -12.40 -20.44 -20.35
N PRO A 421 -12.10 -20.42 -21.66
CA PRO A 421 -12.91 -19.68 -22.61
C PRO A 421 -14.35 -20.23 -22.59
N LYS A 422 -15.34 -19.38 -22.30
CA LYS A 422 -16.74 -19.72 -22.55
C LYS A 422 -16.92 -19.80 -24.06
N ASP A 423 -16.68 -20.97 -24.63
CA ASP A 423 -16.96 -21.22 -26.03
C ASP A 423 -18.45 -20.95 -26.25
N GLY A 424 -18.77 -19.93 -27.05
CA GLY A 424 -20.13 -19.47 -27.38
C GLY A 424 -20.94 -20.48 -28.19
N ARG A 425 -20.68 -21.78 -28.05
CA ARG A 425 -21.37 -22.88 -28.70
C ARG A 425 -21.86 -23.87 -27.65
N ASN A 426 -22.95 -23.53 -26.97
CA ASN A 426 -23.81 -24.55 -26.36
C ASN A 426 -25.28 -24.13 -26.42
N GLY A 427 -25.76 -24.00 -27.65
CA GLY A 427 -27.16 -24.23 -27.99
C GLY A 427 -27.30 -25.60 -28.65
N ARG A 428 -27.24 -26.69 -27.88
CA ARG A 428 -27.99 -27.94 -28.10
C ARG A 428 -27.67 -28.96 -27.01
N LYS A 429 -28.66 -29.17 -26.16
CA LYS A 429 -28.79 -30.30 -25.24
C LYS A 429 -28.68 -31.64 -26.00
N ARG A 430 -27.91 -32.55 -25.43
CA ARG A 430 -28.22 -33.98 -25.29
C ARG A 430 -27.90 -34.28 -23.82
N PHE A 431 -28.79 -34.65 -22.91
CA PHE A 431 -30.10 -35.30 -23.00
C PHE A 431 -31.20 -34.47 -22.31
#